data_AF-A0A2E4FQ01-F1
#
_entry.id   AF-A0A2E4FQ01-F1
#
_cell.length_a   1.000
_cell.length_b   1.000
_cell.length_c   1.000
_cell.angle_alpha   90.00
_cell.angle_beta   90.00
_cell.angle_gamma   90.00
#
_symmetry.space_group_name_H-M   'P 1'
#
loop_
_entity.id
_entity.type
_entity.pdbx_description
1 polymer ?
#
loop_
_entity_poly.entity_id
_entity_poly.type
_entity_poly.pdbx_seq_one_letter_code
_entity_poly.pdbx_strand_id
1 'polypeptide(L)' 'MPTAAIITAAFLREAEVQRAALGAVALEPVLITHPLSTLSDVDIQARAEEALPQIRTVLVAR' A
#
# COMPACT_ATOMS: atom_id res chain seq x y z
N MET A 1 -12.62 -9.80 4.70
CA MET A 1 -12.21 -9.69 3.29
C MET A 1 -10.78 -9.18 3.26
N PRO A 2 -9.87 -9.74 2.44
CA PRO A 2 -8.54 -9.18 2.26
C PRO A 2 -8.64 -7.75 1.74
N THR A 3 -7.87 -6.83 2.32
CA THR A 3 -7.91 -5.41 1.97
C THR A 3 -6.48 -4.90 1.80
N ALA A 4 -6.17 -4.27 0.68
CA ALA A 4 -4.88 -3.64 0.43
C ALA A 4 -5.01 -2.12 0.56
N ALA A 5 -4.15 -1.49 1.34
CA ALA A 5 -4.08 -0.03 1.46
C ALA A 5 -2.75 0.46 0.86
N ILE A 6 -2.80 1.12 -0.30
CA ILE A 6 -1.61 1.69 -0.93
C ILE A 6 -1.19 2.94 -0.17
N ILE A 7 0.00 2.91 0.42
CA ILE A 7 0.57 3.99 1.20
C ILE A 7 2.06 4.15 0.89
N THR A 8 2.67 5.18 1.44
CA THR A 8 4.13 5.35 1.40
C THR A 8 4.73 4.97 2.75
N ALA A 9 6.03 4.64 2.81
CA ALA A 9 6.71 4.21 4.04
C ALA A 9 6.50 5.16 5.25
N ALA A 10 6.32 6.46 5.01
CA ALA A 10 6.01 7.45 6.03
C ALA A 10 4.73 7.18 6.84
N PHE A 11 3.81 6.37 6.31
CA PHE A 11 2.52 6.04 6.93
C PHE A 11 2.43 4.58 7.42
N LEU A 12 3.51 3.81 7.34
CA LEU A 12 3.49 2.40 7.71
C LEU A 12 3.09 2.22 9.17
N ARG A 13 3.66 3.05 10.05
CA ARG A 13 3.39 2.95 11.48
C ARG A 13 1.93 3.30 11.82
N GLU A 14 1.40 4.33 11.19
CA GLU A 14 0.01 4.77 11.34
C GLU A 14 -0.95 3.68 10.87
N ALA A 15 -0.65 3.04 9.73
CA ALA A 15 -1.45 1.95 9.21
C ALA A 15 -1.47 0.75 10.17
N GLU A 16 -0.33 0.38 10.75
CA GLU A 16 -0.24 -0.66 11.79
C GLU A 16 -1.07 -0.32 13.03
N VAL A 17 -0.94 0.91 13.53
CA VAL A 17 -1.64 1.37 14.73
C VAL A 17 -3.15 1.41 14.49
N GLN A 18 -3.60 1.97 13.37
CA GLN A 18 -5.02 2.01 13.02
C GLN A 18 -5.59 0.61 12.81
N ARG A 19 -4.82 -0.29 12.18
CA ARG A 19 -5.22 -1.69 12.00
C ARG A 19 -5.49 -2.37 13.34
N ALA A 20 -4.58 -2.19 14.29
CA ALA A 20 -4.73 -2.76 15.63
C ALA A 20 -5.90 -2.13 16.38
N ALA A 21 -6.02 -0.80 16.36
CA ALA A 21 -7.07 -0.06 17.08
C ALA A 21 -8.48 -0.38 16.57
N LEU A 22 -8.65 -0.58 15.26
CA LEU A 22 -9.94 -0.82 14.63
C LEU A 22 -10.26 -2.32 14.45
N GLY A 23 -9.36 -3.22 14.86
CA GLY A 23 -9.51 -4.66 14.61
C GLY A 23 -9.49 -5.02 13.11
N ALA A 24 -8.94 -4.17 12.25
CA ALA A 24 -8.94 -4.32 10.80
C ALA A 24 -7.86 -5.32 10.32
N VAL A 25 -7.71 -6.46 10.99
CA VAL A 25 -6.59 -7.42 10.81
C VAL A 25 -6.41 -7.95 9.39
N ALA A 26 -7.43 -7.85 8.54
CA ALA A 26 -7.35 -8.25 7.14
C ALA A 26 -6.82 -7.16 6.19
N LEU A 27 -6.58 -5.93 6.69
CA LEU A 27 -5.95 -4.84 5.97
C LEU A 27 -4.42 -5.02 5.99
N GLU A 28 -3.79 -5.00 4.83
CA GLU A 28 -2.34 -5.01 4.69
C GLU A 28 -1.88 -3.77 3.91
N PRO A 29 -0.85 -3.07 4.40
CA PRO A 29 -0.21 -1.99 3.64
C PRO A 29 0.45 -2.51 2.36
N VAL A 30 0.26 -1.78 1.26
CA VAL A 30 1.04 -1.90 0.03
C VAL A 30 1.91 -0.66 -0.05
N LEU A 31 3.23 -0.84 -0.07
CA LEU A 31 4.17 0.27 -0.02
C LEU A 31 4.56 0.69 -1.44
N ILE A 32 4.41 1.98 -1.72
CA ILE A 32 4.99 2.62 -2.89
C ILE A 32 5.98 3.70 -2.49
N THR A 33 6.91 4.01 -3.39
CA THR A 33 7.87 5.09 -3.21
C THR A 33 7.14 6.42 -3.06
N HIS A 34 7.52 7.21 -2.07
CA HIS A 34 6.86 8.48 -1.78
C HIS A 34 7.11 9.50 -2.90
N PRO A 35 6.05 10.12 -3.46
CA PRO A 35 6.21 11.18 -4.44
C PRO A 35 6.71 12.45 -3.74
N LEU A 36 7.92 12.89 -4.06
CA LEU A 36 8.50 14.13 -3.51
C LEU A 36 8.09 15.38 -4.31
N SER A 37 7.44 15.19 -5.46
CA SER A 37 6.96 16.24 -6.37
C SER A 37 5.80 15.72 -7.21
N THR A 38 5.25 16.59 -8.08
CA THR A 38 4.32 16.18 -9.13
C THR A 38 4.93 15.06 -9.96
N LEU A 39 4.16 14.01 -10.19
CA LEU A 39 4.58 12.84 -10.95
C LEU A 39 4.26 13.04 -12.44
N SER A 40 5.17 12.61 -13.30
CA SER A 40 4.86 12.38 -14.71
C SER A 40 4.05 11.10 -14.89
N ASP A 41 3.47 10.88 -16.07
CA ASP A 41 2.79 9.63 -16.40
C ASP A 41 3.71 8.41 -16.25
N VAL A 42 5.00 8.58 -16.58
CA VAL A 42 6.02 7.52 -16.41
C VAL A 42 6.24 7.20 -14.94
N ASP A 43 6.30 8.21 -14.08
CA ASP A 43 6.45 7.99 -12.64
C ASP A 43 5.21 7.35 -12.03
N ILE A 44 4.01 7.74 -12.47
CA ILE A 44 2.75 7.13 -12.04
C ILE A 44 2.74 5.65 -12.43
N GLN A 45 3.12 5.33 -13.65
CA GLN A 45 3.21 3.95 -14.13
C GLN A 45 4.19 3.13 -13.29
N ALA A 46 5.36 3.70 -12.95
CA ALA A 46 6.34 3.05 -12.09
C ALA A 46 5.78 2.76 -10.68
N ARG A 47 4.97 3.67 -10.09
CA ARG A 47 4.29 3.42 -8.79
C ARG A 47 3.25 2.31 -8.90
N ALA A 48 2.53 2.23 -10.02
CA ALA A 48 1.56 1.15 -10.24
C ALA A 48 2.24 -0.23 -10.35
N GLU A 49 3.38 -0.28 -11.05
CA GLU A 49 4.20 -1.49 -11.19
C GLU A 49 4.81 -1.95 -9.84
N GLU A 50 5.21 -1.01 -8.99
CA GLU A 50 5.68 -1.26 -7.62
C GLU A 50 4.58 -1.86 -6.73
N ALA A 51 3.34 -1.36 -6.85
CA ALA A 51 2.22 -1.80 -6.03
C ALA A 51 1.65 -3.17 -6.44
N LEU A 52 1.58 -3.45 -7.75
CA LEU A 52 0.90 -4.61 -8.31
C LEU A 52 1.27 -5.97 -7.69
N PRO A 53 2.57 -6.34 -7.55
CA PRO A 53 2.91 -7.64 -6.97
C PRO A 53 2.46 -7.77 -5.51
N GLN A 54 2.54 -6.70 -4.72
CA GLN A 54 2.09 -6.69 -3.32
C GLN A 54 0.57 -6.82 -3.22
N ILE A 55 -0.17 -6.10 -4.07
CA ILE A 55 -1.64 -6.21 -4.16
C ILE A 55 -2.05 -7.65 -4.47
N ARG A 56 -1.38 -8.30 -5.43
CA ARG A 56 -1.64 -9.72 -5.76
C ARG A 56 -1.42 -10.62 -4.56
N THR A 57 -0.34 -10.43 -3.81
CA THR A 57 -0.07 -11.19 -2.58
C THR A 57 -1.20 -11.03 -1.55
N VAL A 58 -1.66 -9.79 -1.31
CA VAL A 58 -2.70 -9.51 -0.32
C VAL A 58 -4.06 -10.08 -0.74
N LEU A 59 -4.44 -9.93 -2.01
CA LEU A 59 -5.81 -10.21 -2.48
C LEU A 59 -6.00 -11.63 -3.03
N VAL A 60 -4.96 -12.25 -3.57
CA VAL A 60 -5.07 -13.54 -4.30
C VAL A 60 -4.31 -14.67 -3.61
N ALA A 61 -3.15 -14.39 -3.01
CA ALA A 61 -2.25 -15.42 -2.50
C ALA A 61 -2.45 -15.78 -1.02
N ARG A 62 -3.60 -15.41 -0.43
CA ARG A 62 -3.97 -15.82 0.93
C ARG A 62 -4.49 -17.24 0.97
#